data_AF-A0A142EQI0-F1
#
_entry.id   AF-A0A142EQI0-F1
#
_cell.length_a   1.000
_cell.length_b   1.000
_cell.length_c   1.000
_cell.angle_alpha   90.00
_cell.angle_beta   90.00
_cell.angle_gamma   90.00
#
_symmetry.space_group_name_H-M   'P 1'
#
loop_
_entity.id
_entity.type
_entity.pdbx_description
1 polymer ?
#
loop_
_entity_poly.entity_id
_entity_poly.type
_entity_poly.pdbx_seq_one_letter_code
_entity_poly.pdbx_strand_id
1 'polypeptide(L)'
;MGYIPLFLTVGGACLLFFMTVSNTLKRKLQAQAALWEKLATLNPELSNSLGSSPNLDTMIQDWKKSESTTAFTEESLKVIRELKINRIQYNELIKKAPYNWVAAFGGFKAI
;
A
#
# COMPACT_ATOMS: atom_id res chain seq x y z
N MET A 1 20.53 40.06 13.56
CA MET A 1 19.72 39.90 12.33
C MET A 1 20.28 38.77 11.45
N GLY A 2 20.32 37.52 11.94
CA GLY A 2 20.93 36.39 11.20
C GLY A 2 20.13 35.08 11.20
N TYR A 3 18.99 35.04 11.89
CA TYR A 3 18.22 33.80 12.08
C TYR A 3 17.15 33.57 10.98
N ILE A 4 16.75 34.62 10.24
CA ILE A 4 15.71 34.54 9.20
C ILE A 4 16.05 33.50 8.10
N PRO A 5 17.29 33.44 7.57
CA PRO A 5 17.65 32.43 6.56
C PRO A 5 17.57 31.00 7.11
N LEU A 6 17.84 30.80 8.40
CA LEU A 6 17.83 29.49 9.04
C LEU A 6 16.41 28.96 9.22
N PHE A 7 15.45 29.82 9.58
CA PHE A 7 14.05 29.44 9.62
C PHE A 7 13.49 29.11 8.23
N LEU A 8 13.91 29.83 7.20
CA LEU A 8 13.48 29.58 5.82
C LEU A 8 13.98 28.22 5.30
N THR A 9 15.25 27.89 5.55
CA THR A 9 15.82 26.61 5.11
C THR A 9 15.24 25.42 5.88
N VAL A 10 15.08 25.55 7.21
CA VAL A 10 14.46 24.51 8.04
C VAL A 10 12.99 24.32 7.66
N GLY A 11 12.23 25.41 7.49
CA GLY A 11 10.84 25.34 7.05
C GLY A 11 10.68 24.70 5.67
N GLY A 12 11.55 25.06 4.72
CA GLY A 12 11.59 24.45 3.39
C GLY A 12 11.91 22.96 3.44
N ALA A 13 12.87 22.55 4.26
CA ALA A 13 13.21 21.13 4.45
C ALA A 13 12.04 20.35 5.06
N CYS A 14 11.32 20.92 6.04
CA CYS A 14 10.13 20.30 6.64
C CYS A 14 9.01 20.10 5.61
N LEU A 15 8.76 21.09 4.74
CA LEU A 15 7.77 20.99 3.66
C LEU A 15 8.14 19.92 2.64
N LEU A 16 9.40 19.90 2.18
CA LEU A 16 9.88 18.90 1.24
C LEU A 16 9.81 17.48 1.83
N PHE A 17 10.13 17.34 3.11
CA PHE A 17 9.98 16.08 3.83
C PHE A 17 8.51 15.63 3.84
N PHE A 18 7.58 16.49 4.25
CA PHE A 18 6.15 16.19 4.27
C PHE A 18 5.62 15.77 2.90
N MET A 19 6.00 16.51 1.85
CA MET A 19 5.59 16.23 0.48
C MET A 19 6.14 14.89 -0.02
N THR A 20 7.40 14.58 0.29
CA THR A 20 8.04 13.33 -0.10
C THR A 20 7.37 12.12 0.55
N VAL A 21 7.07 12.21 1.84
CA VAL A 21 6.40 11.13 2.58
C VAL A 21 4.97 10.93 2.07
N SER A 22 4.22 12.02 1.90
CA SER A 22 2.86 11.98 1.34
C SER A 22 2.83 11.37 -0.06
N ASN A 23 3.77 11.76 -0.92
CA ASN A 23 3.89 11.20 -2.26
C ASN A 23 4.25 9.69 -2.22
N THR A 24 5.13 9.30 -1.31
CA THR A 24 5.53 7.90 -1.13
C THR A 24 4.35 7.02 -0.67
N LEU A 25 3.55 7.52 0.29
CA LEU A 25 2.35 6.83 0.78
C LEU A 25 1.30 6.69 -0.33
N LYS A 26 1.04 7.77 -1.09
CA LYS A 26 0.13 7.72 -2.25
C LYS A 26 0.60 6.72 -3.31
N ARG A 27 1.89 6.71 -3.63
CA ARG A 27 2.47 5.77 -4.59
C ARG A 27 2.30 4.32 -4.16
N LYS A 28 2.46 4.01 -2.87
CA LYS A 28 2.24 2.65 -2.34
C LYS A 28 0.78 2.22 -2.45
N LEU A 29 -0.16 3.13 -2.19
CA LEU A 29 -1.59 2.87 -2.32
C LEU A 29 -1.99 2.65 -3.79
N GLN A 30 -1.46 3.46 -4.72
CA GLN A 30 -1.63 3.26 -6.15
C GLN A 30 -1.02 1.95 -6.64
N ALA A 31 0.17 1.59 -6.15
CA ALA A 31 0.79 0.31 -6.47
C ALA A 31 -0.07 -0.88 -5.99
N GLN A 32 -0.71 -0.76 -4.83
CA GLN A 32 -1.64 -1.78 -4.34
C GLN A 32 -2.87 -1.90 -5.24
N ALA A 33 -3.47 -0.78 -5.67
CA ALA A 33 -4.58 -0.77 -6.63
C ALA A 33 -4.18 -1.41 -7.97
N ALA A 34 -3.01 -1.06 -8.51
CA ALA A 34 -2.50 -1.62 -9.75
C ALA A 34 -2.22 -3.13 -9.65
N LEU A 35 -1.74 -3.62 -8.50
CA LEU A 35 -1.56 -5.06 -8.26
C LEU A 35 -2.91 -5.79 -8.19
N TRP A 36 -3.94 -5.16 -7.60
CA TRP A 36 -5.30 -5.69 -7.62
C TRP A 36 -5.87 -5.78 -9.03
N GLU A 37 -5.69 -4.75 -9.86
CA GLU A 37 -6.11 -4.78 -11.26
C GLU A 37 -5.40 -5.89 -12.04
N LYS A 38 -4.08 -6.03 -11.88
CA LYS A 38 -3.31 -7.13 -12.50
C LYS A 38 -3.84 -8.50 -12.06
N LEU A 39 -4.13 -8.66 -10.78
CA LEU A 39 -4.65 -9.91 -10.25
C LEU A 39 -6.06 -10.22 -10.79
N ALA A 40 -6.91 -9.21 -10.96
CA ALA A 40 -8.23 -9.33 -11.58
C ALA A 40 -8.15 -9.68 -13.07
N THR A 41 -7.19 -9.12 -13.81
CA THR A 41 -6.97 -9.48 -15.22
C THR A 41 -6.46 -10.91 -15.41
N LEU A 42 -5.63 -11.38 -14.49
CA LEU A 42 -5.06 -12.74 -14.54
C LEU A 42 -6.07 -13.80 -14.05
N ASN A 43 -7.01 -13.42 -13.20
CA ASN A 43 -7.99 -14.34 -12.60
C ASN A 43 -9.38 -13.67 -12.63
N PRO A 44 -10.12 -13.71 -13.75
CA PRO A 44 -11.44 -13.09 -13.86
C PRO A 44 -12.48 -13.69 -12.89
N GLU A 45 -12.28 -14.92 -12.41
CA GLU A 45 -13.11 -15.54 -11.35
C GLU A 45 -12.97 -14.85 -9.99
N LEU A 46 -11.86 -14.15 -9.77
CA LEU A 46 -11.51 -13.44 -8.53
C LEU A 46 -12.19 -12.06 -8.44
N SER A 47 -12.58 -11.49 -9.59
CA SER A 47 -13.34 -10.24 -9.67
C SER A 47 -14.69 -10.32 -8.96
N ASN A 48 -15.37 -11.48 -9.01
CA ASN A 48 -16.67 -11.67 -8.37
C ASN A 48 -16.57 -11.86 -6.83
N SER A 49 -15.42 -12.31 -6.32
CA SER A 49 -15.19 -12.46 -4.87
C SER A 49 -14.66 -11.18 -4.21
N LEU A 50 -14.23 -10.19 -5.00
CA LEU A 50 -13.59 -8.95 -4.54
C LEU A 50 -14.52 -8.04 -3.72
N GLY A 51 -15.84 -8.24 -3.82
CA GLY A 51 -16.84 -7.41 -3.16
C GLY A 51 -17.00 -7.63 -1.65
N SER A 52 -16.40 -8.68 -1.06
CA SER A 52 -16.82 -9.13 0.29
C SER A 52 -15.73 -9.32 1.36
N SER A 53 -14.44 -9.13 1.08
CA SER A 53 -13.44 -9.22 2.16
C SER A 53 -12.32 -8.18 2.07
N PRO A 54 -12.16 -7.30 3.08
CA PRO A 54 -11.03 -6.38 3.18
C PRO A 54 -9.72 -7.08 3.57
N ASN A 55 -9.71 -8.40 3.82
CA ASN A 55 -8.51 -9.14 4.23
C ASN A 55 -8.03 -10.11 3.13
N LEU A 56 -6.87 -9.78 2.56
CA LEU A 56 -6.14 -10.62 1.60
C LEU A 56 -5.92 -12.05 2.12
N ASP A 57 -5.63 -12.21 3.42
CA ASP A 57 -5.37 -13.54 4.00
C ASP A 57 -6.64 -14.40 4.11
N THR A 58 -7.83 -13.81 4.30
CA THR A 58 -9.08 -14.57 4.28
C THR A 58 -9.51 -14.90 2.86
N MET A 59 -9.31 -13.99 1.89
CA MET A 59 -9.49 -14.33 0.47
C MET A 59 -8.59 -15.50 0.05
N ILE A 60 -7.30 -15.49 0.41
CA ILE A 60 -6.39 -16.61 0.08
C ILE A 60 -6.81 -17.92 0.77
N GLN A 61 -7.33 -17.86 2.00
CA GLN A 61 -7.79 -19.05 2.72
C GLN A 61 -9.10 -19.60 2.16
N ASP A 62 -10.06 -18.74 1.83
CA ASP A 62 -11.32 -19.13 1.21
C ASP A 62 -11.05 -19.70 -0.19
N TRP A 63 -10.05 -19.18 -0.92
CA TRP A 63 -9.58 -19.70 -2.20
C TRP A 63 -8.78 -21.00 -2.12
N LYS A 64 -8.05 -21.24 -1.02
CA LYS A 64 -7.44 -22.56 -0.75
C LYS A 64 -8.48 -23.63 -0.41
N LYS A 65 -9.63 -23.22 0.12
CA LYS A 65 -10.75 -24.11 0.47
C LYS A 65 -11.70 -24.34 -0.70
N SER A 66 -11.90 -23.35 -1.57
CA SER A 66 -12.61 -23.56 -2.84
C SER A 66 -11.64 -24.24 -3.80
N GLU A 67 -11.84 -25.54 -4.00
CA GLU A 67 -11.05 -26.40 -4.88
C GLU A 67 -11.29 -26.05 -6.37
N SER A 68 -11.04 -24.79 -6.77
CA SER A 68 -11.13 -24.38 -8.17
C SER A 68 -9.86 -24.76 -8.90
N THR A 69 -10.07 -25.60 -9.91
CA THR A 69 -9.08 -26.32 -10.72
C THR A 69 -8.35 -25.43 -11.72
N THR A 70 -8.07 -24.18 -11.38
CA THR A 70 -7.18 -23.31 -12.15
C THR A 70 -5.92 -23.12 -11.33
N ALA A 71 -4.92 -23.94 -11.64
CA ALA A 71 -3.60 -23.86 -11.05
C ALA A 71 -3.17 -22.39 -11.05
N PHE A 72 -2.92 -21.83 -9.86
CA PHE A 72 -2.32 -20.52 -9.70
C PHE A 72 -1.13 -20.44 -10.67
N THR A 73 -1.28 -19.68 -11.76
CA THR A 73 -0.14 -19.37 -12.62
C THR A 73 0.92 -18.79 -11.70
N GLU A 74 2.19 -19.15 -11.88
CA GLU A 74 3.28 -18.63 -11.05
C GLU A 74 3.24 -17.09 -10.96
N GLU A 75 2.73 -16.43 -12.01
CA GLU A 75 2.47 -15.00 -12.09
C GLU A 75 1.43 -14.51 -11.06
N SER A 76 0.27 -15.16 -10.94
CA SER A 76 -0.76 -14.83 -9.94
C SER A 76 -0.22 -14.96 -8.52
N LEU A 77 0.59 -15.99 -8.25
CA LEU A 77 1.23 -16.19 -6.94
C LEU A 77 2.26 -15.09 -6.63
N LYS A 78 3.02 -14.65 -7.65
CA LYS A 78 3.95 -13.52 -7.53
C LYS A 78 3.22 -12.22 -7.20
N VAL A 79 2.12 -11.91 -7.89
CA VAL A 79 1.31 -10.71 -7.63
C VAL A 79 0.75 -10.71 -6.21
N ILE A 80 0.26 -11.85 -5.70
CA ILE A 80 -0.21 -11.96 -4.31
C ILE A 80 0.90 -11.67 -3.30
N ARG A 81 2.10 -12.23 -3.53
CA ARG A 81 3.26 -11.99 -2.66
C ARG A 81 3.64 -10.52 -2.65
N GLU A 82 3.67 -9.88 -3.81
CA GLU A 82 3.95 -8.44 -3.93
C GLU A 82 2.91 -7.60 -3.20
N LEU A 83 1.63 -7.97 -3.27
CA LEU A 83 0.54 -7.29 -2.58
C LEU A 83 0.71 -7.38 -1.06
N LYS A 84 1.06 -8.58 -0.54
CA LYS A 84 1.34 -8.79 0.88
C LYS A 84 2.56 -8.00 1.35
N ILE A 85 3.65 -7.99 0.57
CA ILE A 85 4.86 -7.23 0.88
C ILE A 85 4.54 -5.73 0.90
N ASN A 86 3.79 -5.22 -0.08
CA ASN A 86 3.43 -3.81 -0.13
C ASN A 86 2.59 -3.41 1.09
N ARG A 87 1.61 -4.23 1.50
CA ARG A 87 0.79 -4.01 2.70
C ARG A 87 1.65 -3.90 3.96
N ILE A 88 2.58 -4.84 4.17
CA ILE A 88 3.49 -4.84 5.34
C ILE A 88 4.34 -3.56 5.33
N GLN A 89 5.01 -3.27 4.22
CA GLN A 89 5.86 -2.09 4.10
C GLN A 89 5.09 -0.79 4.30
N TYR A 90 3.85 -0.70 3.81
CA TYR A 90 3.00 0.46 3.99
C TYR A 90 2.62 0.66 5.46
N ASN A 91 2.19 -0.41 6.13
CA ASN A 91 1.81 -0.36 7.53
C ASN A 91 3.00 -0.06 8.46
N GLU A 92 4.18 -0.60 8.15
CA GLU A 92 5.42 -0.26 8.86
C GLU A 92 5.78 1.22 8.68
N LEU A 93 5.63 1.75 7.46
CA LEU A 93 5.93 3.15 7.17
C LEU A 93 4.97 4.11 7.89
N ILE A 94 3.70 3.75 8.04
CA ILE A 94 2.74 4.54 8.84
C ILE A 94 3.10 4.53 10.33
N LYS A 95 3.59 3.41 10.87
CA LYS A 95 3.89 3.29 12.30
C LYS A 95 5.22 3.94 12.70
N LYS A 96 6.16 4.06 11.77
CA LYS A 96 7.51 4.56 12.05
C LYS A 96 7.54 6.08 12.25
N ALA A 97 8.22 6.58 13.28
CA ALA A 97 8.54 8.01 13.39
C ALA A 97 9.77 8.37 12.50
N PRO A 98 9.85 9.56 11.89
CA PRO A 98 8.87 10.63 11.84
C PRO A 98 8.02 10.48 10.55
N TYR A 99 7.38 9.36 10.30
CA TYR A 99 6.45 9.21 9.17
C TYR A 99 5.00 9.15 9.67
N ASN A 100 4.79 8.70 10.92
CA ASN A 100 3.49 8.62 11.57
C ASN A 100 2.72 9.95 11.63
N TRP A 101 3.39 11.06 11.92
CA TRP A 101 2.79 12.39 11.96
C TRP A 101 2.34 12.84 10.56
N VAL A 102 3.15 12.62 9.52
CA VAL A 102 2.74 12.86 8.13
C VAL A 102 1.55 11.98 7.75
N ALA A 103 1.56 10.71 8.18
CA ALA A 103 0.45 9.81 7.95
C ALA A 103 -0.84 10.30 8.63
N ALA A 104 -0.76 10.75 9.89
CA ALA A 104 -1.88 11.28 10.65
C ALA A 104 -2.42 12.58 10.04
N PHE A 105 -1.56 13.54 9.70
CA PHE A 105 -1.96 14.80 9.04
C PHE A 105 -2.52 14.57 7.62
N GLY A 106 -1.97 13.61 6.89
CA GLY A 106 -2.38 13.26 5.52
C GLY A 106 -3.59 12.33 5.44
N GLY A 107 -4.14 11.89 6.57
CA GLY A 107 -5.30 10.98 6.63
C GLY A 107 -5.02 9.54 6.18
N PHE A 108 -3.74 9.12 6.13
CA PHE A 108 -3.36 7.77 5.75
C PHE A 108 -3.57 6.79 6.91
N LYS A 109 -4.23 5.67 6.64
CA LYS A 109 -4.55 4.62 7.63
C LYS A 109 -3.96 3.29 7.19
N ALA A 110 -3.59 2.45 8.15
CA ALA A 110 -3.12 1.10 7.88
C ALA A 110 -4.17 0.29 7.08
N ILE A 111 -3.68 -0.53 6.15
CA ILE A 111 -4.48 -1.38 5.25
C ILE A 111 -4.28 -2.83 5.64
#